data_AF-A0A353PJL0-F1
#
_entry.id   AF-A0A353PJL0-F1
#
_cell.length_a   1.000
_cell.length_b   1.000
_cell.length_c   1.000
_cell.angle_alpha   90.00
_cell.angle_beta   90.00
_cell.angle_gamma   90.00
#
_symmetry.space_group_name_H-M   'P 1'
#
loop_
_entity.id
_entity.type
_entity.pdbx_description
1 polymer ?
#
loop_
_entity_poly.entity_id
_entity_poly.type
_entity_poly.pdbx_seq_one_letter_code
_entity_poly.pdbx_strand_id
1 'polypeptide(L)' 'MQLNKMIDHTKLGASINKEQIDKLIGEAKEFDFKSVCVNPVWV' A
#
# COMPACT_ATOMS: atom_id res chain seq x y z
N MET A 1 -21.46 2.62 -2.89
CA MET A 1 -20.38 1.68 -2.47
C MET A 1 -19.13 2.50 -2.19
N GLN A 2 -18.41 2.21 -1.12
CA GLN A 2 -17.13 2.88 -0.82
C GLN A 2 -16.01 2.16 -1.58
N LEU A 3 -15.65 2.68 -2.77
CA LEU A 3 -14.68 2.03 -3.67
C LEU A 3 -13.30 1.87 -3.01
N ASN A 4 -12.86 2.86 -2.25
CA ASN A 4 -11.61 2.82 -1.49
C ASN A 4 -11.53 1.62 -0.52
N LYS A 5 -12.65 1.28 0.14
CA LYS A 5 -12.74 0.11 1.03
C LYS A 5 -12.73 -1.24 0.32
N MET A 6 -12.63 -1.26 -1.00
CA MET A 6 -12.49 -2.49 -1.80
C MET A 6 -11.12 -2.60 -2.48
N ILE A 7 -10.24 -1.62 -2.29
CA ILE A 7 -8.93 -1.57 -2.92
C ILE A 7 -7.85 -2.03 -1.94
N ASP A 8 -7.04 -2.98 -2.39
CA ASP A 8 -5.80 -3.38 -1.73
C ASP A 8 -4.63 -2.68 -2.44
N HIS A 9 -4.06 -1.66 -1.79
CA HIS A 9 -3.02 -0.82 -2.38
C HIS A 9 -1.71 -1.60 -2.47
N THR A 10 -1.31 -1.98 -3.68
CA THR A 10 -0.33 -3.05 -3.91
C THR A 10 0.99 -2.53 -4.47
N LYS A 11 2.10 -2.98 -3.89
CA LYS A 11 3.47 -2.72 -4.37
C LYS A 11 4.35 -3.97 -4.20
N LEU A 12 4.52 -4.72 -5.29
CA LEU A 12 5.24 -6.01 -5.33
C LEU A 12 6.38 -6.02 -6.35
N GLY A 13 7.29 -5.06 -6.25
CA GLY A 13 8.49 -4.96 -7.09
C GLY A 13 9.72 -5.51 -6.37
N ALA A 14 10.65 -6.08 -7.14
CA ALA A 14 11.95 -6.55 -6.62
C ALA A 14 12.83 -5.39 -6.13
N SER A 15 12.73 -4.22 -6.76
CA SER A 15 13.54 -3.03 -6.48
C SER A 15 12.82 -1.99 -5.61
N ILE A 16 11.92 -2.43 -4.74
CA ILE A 16 11.24 -1.52 -3.82
C ILE A 16 12.20 -1.08 -2.72
N ASN A 17 12.18 0.20 -2.38
CA ASN A 17 12.88 0.77 -1.24
C ASN A 17 11.90 1.21 -0.14
N LYS A 18 12.44 1.55 1.03
CA LYS A 18 11.65 1.95 2.19
C LYS A 18 10.80 3.21 1.91
N GLU A 19 11.34 4.19 1.21
CA GLU A 19 10.65 5.44 0.89
C GLU A 19 9.38 5.20 0.06
N GLN A 20 9.42 4.22 -0.85
CA GLN A 20 8.25 3.81 -1.63
C GLN A 20 7.19 3.11 -0.78
N ILE A 21 7.59 2.35 0.25
CA ILE A 21 6.66 1.75 1.21
C ILE A 21 6.04 2.83 2.10
N ASP A 22 6.83 3.77 2.61
CA ASP A 22 6.33 4.88 3.42
C ASP A 22 5.31 5.72 2.63
N LYS A 23 5.60 5.97 1.34
CA LYS A 23 4.67 6.62 0.43
C LYS A 23 3.38 5.80 0.23
N LEU A 24 3.49 4.49 0.00
CA LEU A 24 2.35 3.59 -0.17
C LEU A 24 1.42 3.62 1.05
N ILE A 25 1.99 3.59 2.26
CA ILE A 25 1.24 3.64 3.52
C ILE A 25 0.58 5.02 3.70
N GLY A 26 1.28 6.10 3.33
CA GLY A 26 0.72 7.45 3.34
C GLY A 26 -0.51 7.57 2.44
N GLU A 27 -0.39 7.12 1.19
CA GLU A 27 -1.51 7.08 0.23
C GLU A 27 -2.67 6.22 0.74
N ALA A 28 -2.38 5.05 1.32
CA ALA A 28 -3.41 4.18 1.87
C ALA A 28 -4.21 4.81 3.02
N LYS A 29 -3.54 5.63 3.84
CA LYS A 29 -4.19 6.40 4.91
C LYS A 29 -4.97 7.59 4.35
N GLU A 30 -4.42 8.31 3.37
CA GLU A 30 -5.06 9.48 2.75
C GLU A 30 -6.36 9.09 2.02
N PHE A 31 -6.34 8.00 1.26
CA PHE A 31 -7.49 7.51 0.51
C PHE A 31 -8.34 6.49 1.28
N ASP A 32 -7.94 6.15 2.50
CA ASP A 32 -8.64 5.22 3.38
C ASP A 32 -8.92 3.86 2.70
N PHE A 33 -7.87 3.31 2.07
CA PHE A 33 -7.91 2.02 1.39
C PHE A 33 -8.12 0.87 2.39
N LYS A 34 -8.63 -0.26 1.88
CA LYS A 34 -8.93 -1.42 2.70
C LYS A 34 -7.68 -2.03 3.33
N SER A 35 -6.63 -2.18 2.54
CA SER A 35 -5.37 -2.77 2.97
C SER A 35 -4.20 -2.34 2.09
N VAL A 36 -2.99 -2.69 2.52
CA VAL A 36 -1.76 -2.57 1.73
C VAL A 36 -1.21 -3.98 1.46
N CYS A 37 -0.72 -4.20 0.25
CA CYS A 37 -0.10 -5.47 -0.16
C CYS A 37 1.35 -5.22 -0.56
N VAL A 38 2.28 -5.77 0.21
CA VAL A 38 3.74 -5.56 0.08
C VAL A 38 4.48 -6.89 0.23
N ASN A 39 5.74 -6.94 -0.22
CA ASN A 39 6.57 -8.12 0.01
C ASN A 39 6.77 -8.35 1.53
N PRO A 40 6.85 -9.60 2.01
CA PRO A 40 6.96 -9.90 3.45
C PRO A 40 8.15 -9.25 4.17
N VAL A 41 9.20 -8.89 3.45
CA VAL A 41 10.37 -8.16 4.00
C VAL A 41 10.03 -6.77 4.55
N TRP A 42 8.86 -6.23 4.20
CA TRP A 42 8.38 -4.91 4.62
C TRP A 42 7.32 -4.94 5.74
N VAL A 43 7.04 -6.13 6.31
CA VAL A 43 6.14 -6.32 7.46
C VAL A 43 6.95 -6.41 8.74
#